data_AF-A0A6A4WA51-F1
#
_entry.id   AF-A0A6A4WA51-F1
#
_cell.length_a   1.000
_cell.length_b   1.000
_cell.length_c   1.000
_cell.angle_alpha   90.00
_cell.angle_beta   90.00
_cell.angle_gamma   90.00
#
_symmetry.space_group_name_H-M   'P 1'
#
loop_
_entity.id
_entity.type
_entity.pdbx_description
1 polymer ?
#
loop_
_entity_poly.entity_id
_entity_poly.type
_entity_poly.pdbx_seq_one_letter_code
_entity_poly.pdbx_strand_id
1 'polypeptide(L)'
;MSVQKWIKSVGARCARGASIGRRLPIVSWLPAYSASLLIRDLLAGVTVALMAVPQGIAYGQLAGLPPHFGLYACLLTGIWYAALGTTDVVSVGPTAVMSLLTAEFTGGDQQRAVLLAFFTGAVVTAAGCLRLGFLVDFFSVPVVSGFVSAASITICTTQLKGLFGLKLPPFHGSSRNTTSPDITSSAGNASVVADPARWPGVTALASELGLGLMVVPLVATIECMAIAKAFAAHNRPQDHSQEMIALGVCNLLGALFSSYTVTGSFSRTALNHASGAATPIAGVITCE
;
A
#
# COMPACT_ATOMS: atom_id res chain seq x y z
N MET A 1 -24.30 -19.50 -12.53
CA MET A 1 -24.14 -18.46 -13.57
C MET A 1 -22.89 -18.82 -14.38
N SER A 2 -23.01 -19.17 -15.67
CA SER A 2 -21.87 -19.70 -16.46
C SER A 2 -20.75 -18.68 -16.64
N VAL A 3 -19.49 -19.10 -16.48
CA VAL A 3 -18.27 -18.28 -16.61
C VAL A 3 -18.24 -17.51 -17.94
N GLN A 4 -18.76 -18.11 -19.02
CA GLN A 4 -18.85 -17.45 -20.33
C GLN A 4 -19.86 -16.28 -20.35
N LYS A 5 -20.98 -16.39 -19.62
CA LYS A 5 -21.93 -15.28 -19.44
C LYS A 5 -21.31 -14.18 -18.58
N TRP A 6 -20.49 -14.53 -17.59
CA TRP A 6 -19.75 -13.56 -16.78
C TRP A 6 -18.74 -12.78 -17.63
N ILE A 7 -17.88 -13.46 -18.40
CA ILE A 7 -16.88 -12.83 -19.30
C ILE A 7 -17.54 -11.86 -20.29
N LYS A 8 -18.62 -12.27 -20.97
CA LYS A 8 -19.36 -11.39 -21.88
C LYS A 8 -20.01 -10.20 -21.17
N SER A 9 -20.48 -10.39 -19.93
CA SER A 9 -21.05 -9.31 -19.13
C SER A 9 -19.99 -8.33 -18.60
N VAL A 10 -18.74 -8.78 -18.40
CA VAL A 10 -17.61 -7.93 -18.01
C VAL A 10 -17.20 -7.08 -19.22
N GLY A 11 -17.00 -7.68 -20.39
CA GLY A 11 -16.68 -6.93 -21.62
C GLY A 11 -17.73 -5.87 -21.99
N ALA A 12 -19.02 -6.20 -21.91
CA ALA A 12 -20.12 -5.26 -22.18
C ALA A 12 -20.36 -4.20 -21.08
N ARG A 13 -19.71 -4.32 -19.92
CA ARG A 13 -19.78 -3.33 -18.81
C ARG A 13 -18.50 -2.49 -18.71
N CYS A 14 -17.36 -2.97 -19.21
CA CYS A 14 -16.18 -2.16 -19.50
C CYS A 14 -16.45 -1.16 -20.65
N ALA A 15 -17.21 -1.57 -21.67
CA ALA A 15 -17.56 -0.73 -22.82
C ALA A 15 -18.66 0.31 -22.55
N ARG A 16 -19.52 0.09 -21.54
CA ARG A 16 -20.47 1.11 -21.07
C ARG A 16 -19.76 2.00 -20.06
N GLY A 17 -19.29 3.15 -20.56
CA GLY A 17 -18.69 4.21 -19.75
C GLY A 17 -19.50 4.44 -18.48
N ALA A 18 -18.93 4.02 -17.34
CA ALA A 18 -19.39 4.51 -16.06
C ALA A 18 -19.17 6.03 -16.07
N SER A 19 -20.21 6.79 -15.76
CA SER A 19 -20.17 8.25 -15.76
C SER A 19 -18.91 8.75 -15.06
N ILE A 20 -18.28 9.79 -15.61
CA ILE A 20 -17.01 10.35 -15.12
C ILE A 20 -17.09 10.65 -13.60
N GLY A 21 -18.28 11.01 -13.10
CA GLY A 21 -18.54 11.30 -11.69
C GLY A 21 -18.54 10.09 -10.74
N ARG A 22 -18.60 8.84 -11.24
CA ARG A 22 -18.46 7.62 -10.42
C ARG A 22 -17.01 7.13 -10.32
N ARG A 23 -16.14 7.55 -11.25
CA ARG A 23 -14.71 7.19 -11.28
C ARG A 23 -13.79 8.24 -10.67
N LEU A 24 -14.22 9.50 -10.62
CA LEU A 24 -13.51 10.62 -10.02
C LEU A 24 -14.37 11.27 -8.93
N PRO A 25 -14.38 10.70 -7.71
CA PRO A 25 -15.15 11.24 -6.57
C PRO A 25 -14.79 12.69 -6.27
N ILE A 26 -13.56 13.12 -6.58
CA ILE A 26 -13.06 14.49 -6.45
C ILE A 26 -13.98 15.55 -7.07
N VAL A 27 -14.64 15.25 -8.18
CA VAL A 27 -15.52 16.21 -8.87
C VAL A 27 -16.83 16.42 -8.09
N SER A 28 -17.22 15.47 -7.24
CA SER A 28 -18.48 15.52 -6.47
C SER A 28 -18.35 16.19 -5.10
N TRP A 29 -17.20 16.05 -4.42
CA TRP A 29 -17.00 16.60 -3.08
C TRP A 29 -16.31 17.98 -3.08
N LEU A 30 -15.43 18.26 -4.04
CA LEU A 30 -14.73 19.55 -4.15
C LEU A 30 -15.67 20.77 -4.25
N PRO A 31 -16.79 20.74 -5.01
CA PRO A 31 -17.70 21.89 -5.07
C PRO A 31 -18.60 22.06 -3.83
N ALA A 32 -18.69 21.05 -2.95
CA ALA A 32 -19.47 21.11 -1.71
C ALA A 32 -18.61 21.55 -0.49
N TYR A 33 -17.34 21.89 -0.72
CA TYR A 33 -16.37 22.13 0.32
C TYR A 33 -16.53 23.52 0.94
N SER A 34 -16.54 23.59 2.28
CA SER A 34 -16.74 24.82 3.05
C SER A 34 -15.53 25.10 3.95
N ALA A 35 -15.27 26.38 4.28
CA ALA A 35 -14.12 26.80 5.09
C ALA A 35 -14.12 26.19 6.51
N SER A 36 -15.28 25.81 7.05
CA SER A 36 -15.38 25.13 8.34
C SER A 36 -14.93 23.66 8.29
N LEU A 37 -15.05 22.99 7.14
CA LEU A 37 -14.53 21.64 6.92
C LEU A 37 -13.00 21.68 6.80
N LEU A 38 -12.46 22.73 6.18
CA LEU A 38 -11.01 22.93 6.05
C LEU A 38 -10.30 22.98 7.40
N ILE A 39 -10.85 23.70 8.38
CA ILE A 39 -10.21 23.78 9.71
C ILE A 39 -10.20 22.41 10.40
N ARG A 40 -11.27 21.62 10.25
CA ARG A 40 -11.37 20.28 10.84
C ARG A 40 -10.40 19.31 10.16
N ASP A 41 -10.35 19.31 8.84
CA ASP A 41 -9.45 18.48 8.04
C ASP A 41 -7.99 18.91 8.19
N LEU A 42 -7.70 20.20 8.44
CA LEU A 42 -6.37 20.70 8.73
C LEU A 42 -5.88 20.24 10.11
N LEU A 43 -6.73 20.30 11.13
CA LEU A 43 -6.38 19.83 12.47
C LEU A 43 -6.16 18.32 12.49
N ALA A 44 -7.03 17.54 11.85
CA ALA A 44 -6.83 16.10 11.64
C ALA A 44 -5.60 15.80 10.78
N GLY A 45 -5.37 16.63 9.76
CA GLY A 45 -4.22 16.61 8.88
C GLY A 45 -2.89 16.69 9.62
N VAL A 46 -2.74 17.74 10.43
CA VAL A 46 -1.50 18.00 11.16
C VAL A 46 -1.24 16.94 12.24
N THR A 47 -2.27 16.49 12.96
CA THR A 47 -2.10 15.47 14.01
C THR A 47 -1.62 14.14 13.44
N VAL A 48 -2.20 13.70 12.33
CA VAL A 48 -1.81 12.45 11.68
C VAL A 48 -0.47 12.60 10.94
N ALA A 49 -0.18 13.74 10.31
CA ALA A 49 1.11 14.01 9.67
C ALA A 49 2.30 13.88 10.65
N LEU A 50 2.16 14.44 11.86
CA LEU A 50 3.19 14.36 12.90
C LEU A 50 3.50 12.92 13.32
N MET A 51 2.51 12.04 13.25
CA MET A 51 2.70 10.60 13.47
C MET A 51 3.24 9.89 12.23
N ALA A 52 2.75 10.24 11.04
CA ALA A 52 3.02 9.54 9.79
C ALA A 52 4.48 9.70 9.32
N VAL A 53 5.11 10.87 9.55
CA VAL A 53 6.51 11.12 9.17
C VAL A 53 7.50 10.14 9.85
N PRO A 54 7.55 10.03 11.19
CA PRO A 54 8.44 9.08 11.84
C PRO A 54 8.06 7.62 11.53
N GLN A 55 6.77 7.33 11.40
CA GLN A 55 6.29 6.00 11.02
C GLN A 55 6.78 5.58 9.62
N GLY A 56 6.69 6.47 8.63
CA GLY A 56 7.14 6.22 7.26
C GLY A 56 8.64 5.95 7.17
N ILE A 57 9.44 6.72 7.91
CA ILE A 57 10.91 6.52 8.03
C ILE A 57 11.21 5.13 8.58
N ALA A 58 10.56 4.74 9.66
CA ALA A 58 10.75 3.42 10.28
C ALA A 58 10.35 2.27 9.34
N TYR A 59 9.26 2.43 8.59
CA TYR A 59 8.78 1.42 7.63
C TYR A 59 9.66 1.30 6.39
N GLY A 60 10.23 2.41 5.90
CA GLY A 60 11.26 2.36 4.86
C GLY A 60 12.48 1.53 5.28
N GLN A 61 12.95 1.73 6.51
CA GLN A 61 14.04 0.94 7.09
C GLN A 61 13.66 -0.52 7.30
N LEU A 62 12.42 -0.80 7.73
CA LEU A 62 11.90 -2.15 7.88
C LEU A 62 11.85 -2.92 6.56
N ALA A 63 11.64 -2.21 5.44
CA ALA A 63 11.70 -2.76 4.08
C ALA A 63 13.14 -3.01 3.57
N GLY A 64 14.17 -2.66 4.34
CA GLY A 64 15.57 -2.70 3.89
C GLY A 64 15.95 -1.58 2.92
N LEU A 65 15.07 -0.58 2.74
CA LEU A 65 15.24 0.54 1.81
C LEU A 65 15.74 1.79 2.54
N PRO A 66 16.28 2.78 1.81
CA PRO A 66 16.58 4.08 2.40
C PRO A 66 15.32 4.75 2.97
N PRO A 67 15.42 5.51 4.06
CA PRO A 67 14.25 6.10 4.73
C PRO A 67 13.38 7.01 3.85
N HIS A 68 13.96 7.67 2.85
CA HIS A 68 13.22 8.54 1.94
C HIS A 68 12.19 7.79 1.07
N PHE A 69 12.38 6.49 0.80
CA PHE A 69 11.39 5.67 0.10
C PHE A 69 10.09 5.54 0.91
N GLY A 70 10.19 5.48 2.24
CA GLY A 70 9.04 5.50 3.14
C GLY A 70 8.27 6.82 3.10
N LEU A 71 8.99 7.94 3.00
CA LEU A 71 8.38 9.26 2.89
C LEU A 71 7.70 9.47 1.55
N TYR A 72 8.30 9.00 0.44
CA TYR A 72 7.65 9.04 -0.88
C TYR A 72 6.41 8.15 -0.94
N ALA A 73 6.47 6.98 -0.28
CA ALA A 73 5.34 6.07 -0.17
C ALA A 73 4.19 6.60 0.66
N CYS A 74 4.45 7.45 1.65
CA CYS A 74 3.38 8.26 2.20
C CYS A 74 2.98 9.29 1.13
N LEU A 75 3.61 10.46 1.11
CA LEU A 75 3.20 11.68 0.39
C LEU A 75 2.49 11.51 -0.96
N LEU A 76 3.01 10.66 -1.84
CA LEU A 76 2.46 10.52 -3.19
C LEU A 76 1.13 9.78 -3.20
N THR A 77 0.94 8.87 -2.26
CA THR A 77 -0.22 7.98 -2.25
C THR A 77 -1.45 8.67 -1.71
N GLY A 78 -1.34 9.59 -0.75
CA GLY A 78 -2.43 10.45 -0.31
C GLY A 78 -2.91 11.39 -1.41
N ILE A 79 -2.02 11.93 -2.24
CA ILE A 79 -2.40 12.77 -3.40
C ILE A 79 -3.24 11.96 -4.39
N TRP A 80 -2.77 10.76 -4.77
CA TRP A 80 -3.49 9.91 -5.74
C TRP A 80 -4.77 9.32 -5.16
N TYR A 81 -4.76 8.96 -3.87
CA TYR A 81 -5.93 8.42 -3.19
C TYR A 81 -7.01 9.48 -3.00
N ALA A 82 -6.68 10.73 -2.70
CA ALA A 82 -7.68 11.80 -2.61
C ALA A 82 -8.38 12.09 -3.95
N ALA A 83 -7.70 11.84 -5.07
CA ALA A 83 -8.29 12.01 -6.40
C ALA A 83 -9.26 10.87 -6.80
N LEU A 84 -8.98 9.63 -6.37
CA LEU A 84 -9.61 8.41 -6.89
C LEU A 84 -10.38 7.58 -5.85
N GLY A 85 -10.03 7.74 -4.58
CA GLY A 85 -10.59 7.03 -3.43
C GLY A 85 -12.05 7.38 -3.23
N THR A 86 -12.84 6.37 -2.86
CA THR A 86 -14.28 6.55 -2.60
C THR A 86 -14.60 6.69 -1.12
N THR A 87 -13.65 6.31 -0.26
CA THR A 87 -13.80 6.36 1.19
C THR A 87 -13.12 7.61 1.74
N ASP A 88 -13.81 8.32 2.62
CA ASP A 88 -13.39 9.58 3.23
C ASP A 88 -12.44 9.42 4.42
N VAL A 89 -12.36 8.22 4.97
CA VAL A 89 -11.60 7.94 6.21
C VAL A 89 -10.35 7.09 6.00
N VAL A 90 -10.31 6.28 4.92
CA VAL A 90 -9.21 5.34 4.69
C VAL A 90 -7.93 6.09 4.32
N SER A 91 -6.91 5.85 5.13
CA SER A 91 -5.54 6.28 4.90
C SER A 91 -4.78 5.22 4.10
N VAL A 92 -4.15 5.59 2.98
CA VAL A 92 -3.28 4.70 2.19
C VAL A 92 -1.82 5.09 2.39
N GLY A 93 -0.90 4.13 2.36
CA GLY A 93 0.55 4.34 2.41
C GLY A 93 1.29 3.11 2.95
N PRO A 94 2.55 3.25 3.40
CA PRO A 94 3.33 2.11 3.85
C PRO A 94 2.82 1.56 5.19
N THR A 95 2.82 0.23 5.32
CA THR A 95 2.48 -0.49 6.56
C THR A 95 3.58 -1.46 6.94
N ALA A 96 3.67 -1.83 8.22
CA ALA A 96 4.67 -2.78 8.69
C ALA A 96 4.61 -4.13 7.96
N VAL A 97 3.39 -4.63 7.68
CA VAL A 97 3.19 -5.88 6.93
C VAL A 97 3.73 -5.74 5.52
N MET A 98 3.40 -4.65 4.83
CA MET A 98 3.85 -4.42 3.47
C MET A 98 5.36 -4.20 3.38
N SER A 99 5.96 -3.50 4.34
CA SER A 99 7.41 -3.32 4.44
C SER A 99 8.13 -4.65 4.65
N LEU A 100 7.62 -5.53 5.52
CA LEU A 100 8.21 -6.85 5.75
C LEU A 100 8.10 -7.76 4.52
N LEU A 101 6.94 -7.81 3.88
CA LEU A 101 6.77 -8.58 2.64
C LEU A 101 7.67 -8.05 1.53
N THR A 102 7.80 -6.73 1.43
CA THR A 102 8.73 -6.10 0.48
C THR A 102 10.17 -6.48 0.80
N ALA A 103 10.59 -6.47 2.07
CA ALA A 103 11.94 -6.90 2.45
C ALA A 103 12.21 -8.36 2.09
N GLU A 104 11.24 -9.25 2.33
CA GLU A 104 11.36 -10.69 2.06
C GLU A 104 11.52 -10.98 0.56
N PHE A 105 10.69 -10.36 -0.29
CA PHE A 105 10.71 -10.63 -1.73
C PHE A 105 11.76 -9.83 -2.51
N THR A 106 12.25 -8.72 -1.97
CA THR A 106 13.21 -7.86 -2.68
C THR A 106 14.63 -7.96 -2.14
N GLY A 107 14.83 -8.50 -0.93
CA GLY A 107 16.14 -8.50 -0.25
C GLY A 107 16.65 -7.09 0.05
N GLY A 108 15.75 -6.09 0.09
CA GLY A 108 16.11 -4.69 0.27
C GLY A 108 16.73 -4.02 -0.97
N ASP A 109 16.62 -4.62 -2.15
CA ASP A 109 16.96 -3.96 -3.41
C ASP A 109 15.86 -2.96 -3.80
N GLN A 110 16.29 -1.71 -4.04
CA GLN A 110 15.41 -0.59 -4.38
C GLN A 110 14.66 -0.83 -5.68
N GLN A 111 15.35 -1.39 -6.68
CA GLN A 111 14.77 -1.57 -8.02
C GLN A 111 13.68 -2.64 -8.01
N ARG A 112 13.93 -3.73 -7.29
CA ARG A 112 12.95 -4.81 -7.08
C ARG A 112 11.74 -4.33 -6.29
N ALA A 113 11.92 -3.48 -5.29
CA ALA A 113 10.81 -2.92 -4.51
C ALA A 113 9.89 -2.01 -5.33
N VAL A 114 10.47 -1.14 -6.16
CA VAL A 114 9.70 -0.28 -7.06
C VAL A 114 8.98 -1.11 -8.12
N LEU A 115 9.64 -2.14 -8.67
CA LEU A 115 9.04 -3.01 -9.66
C LEU A 115 7.89 -3.85 -9.08
N LEU A 116 8.06 -4.35 -7.87
CA LEU A 116 7.02 -5.06 -7.12
C LEU A 116 5.82 -4.15 -6.85
N ALA A 117 6.05 -2.88 -6.52
CA ALA A 117 4.98 -1.89 -6.36
C ALA A 117 4.24 -1.65 -7.67
N PHE A 118 4.98 -1.52 -8.79
CA PHE A 118 4.40 -1.35 -10.12
C PHE A 118 3.52 -2.54 -10.52
N PHE A 119 4.03 -3.77 -10.41
CA PHE A 119 3.25 -4.97 -10.73
C PHE A 119 2.07 -5.15 -9.78
N THR A 120 2.25 -4.81 -8.50
CA THR A 120 1.14 -4.82 -7.55
C THR A 120 0.04 -3.86 -7.98
N GLY A 121 0.39 -2.63 -8.32
CA GLY A 121 -0.56 -1.67 -8.85
C GLY A 121 -1.24 -2.16 -10.13
N ALA A 122 -0.49 -2.77 -11.05
CA ALA A 122 -1.02 -3.31 -12.30
C ALA A 122 -2.04 -4.44 -12.06
N VAL A 123 -1.69 -5.42 -11.22
CA VAL A 123 -2.56 -6.56 -10.88
C VAL A 123 -3.82 -6.09 -10.16
N VAL A 124 -3.69 -5.20 -9.17
CA VAL A 124 -4.82 -4.68 -8.41
C VAL A 124 -5.73 -3.81 -9.28
N THR A 125 -5.17 -2.95 -10.13
CA THR A 125 -5.94 -2.15 -11.08
C THR A 125 -6.66 -3.02 -12.10
N ALA A 126 -5.97 -4.04 -12.65
CA ALA A 126 -6.58 -5.00 -13.56
C ALA A 126 -7.73 -5.75 -12.87
N ALA A 127 -7.54 -6.17 -11.62
CA ALA A 127 -8.57 -6.85 -10.85
C ALA A 127 -9.79 -5.94 -10.60
N GLY A 128 -9.57 -4.67 -10.24
CA GLY A 128 -10.63 -3.67 -10.12
C GLY A 128 -11.36 -3.39 -11.44
N CYS A 129 -10.64 -3.29 -12.55
CA CYS A 129 -11.20 -3.12 -13.91
C CYS A 129 -12.06 -4.32 -14.35
N LEU A 130 -11.66 -5.54 -13.97
CA LEU A 130 -12.44 -6.77 -14.15
C LEU A 130 -13.61 -6.89 -13.17
N ARG A 131 -13.80 -5.88 -12.30
CA ARG A 131 -14.81 -5.83 -11.23
C ARG A 131 -14.70 -7.00 -10.26
N LEU A 132 -13.49 -7.48 -9.98
CA LEU A 132 -13.22 -8.52 -8.97
C LEU A 132 -13.46 -8.03 -7.54
N GLY A 133 -13.94 -6.79 -7.32
CA GLY A 133 -14.41 -6.34 -6.01
C GLY A 133 -15.52 -7.21 -5.42
N PHE A 134 -16.34 -7.87 -6.26
CA PHE A 134 -17.32 -8.85 -5.78
C PHE A 134 -16.65 -10.06 -5.08
N LEU A 135 -15.41 -10.38 -5.44
CA LEU A 135 -14.67 -11.47 -4.80
C LEU A 135 -14.30 -11.12 -3.36
N VAL A 136 -14.05 -9.83 -3.12
CA VAL A 136 -13.75 -9.26 -1.79
C VAL A 136 -14.99 -9.29 -0.89
N ASP A 137 -16.20 -9.25 -1.46
CA ASP A 137 -17.44 -9.43 -0.71
C ASP A 137 -17.59 -10.83 -0.11
N PHE A 138 -16.93 -11.84 -0.68
CA PHE A 138 -16.91 -13.19 -0.12
C PHE A 138 -15.98 -13.35 1.08
N PHE A 139 -15.10 -12.37 1.36
CA PHE A 139 -14.38 -12.35 2.63
C PHE A 139 -15.34 -11.99 3.75
N SER A 140 -15.68 -13.00 4.55
CA SER A 140 -16.54 -12.86 5.70
C SER A 140 -15.88 -11.96 6.76
N VAL A 141 -16.70 -11.27 7.56
CA VAL A 141 -16.23 -10.45 8.68
C VAL A 141 -15.26 -11.20 9.61
N PRO A 142 -15.45 -12.51 9.91
CA PRO A 142 -14.48 -13.29 10.67
C PRO A 142 -13.11 -13.45 10.02
N VAL A 143 -13.02 -13.62 8.69
CA VAL A 143 -11.74 -13.75 7.97
C VAL A 143 -10.97 -12.43 8.02
N VAL A 144 -11.69 -11.33 7.79
CA VAL A 144 -11.15 -9.98 7.93
C VAL A 144 -10.65 -9.77 9.36
N SER A 145 -11.45 -10.06 10.37
CA SER A 145 -11.06 -9.92 11.78
C SER A 145 -9.84 -10.77 12.13
N GLY A 146 -9.75 -12.01 11.65
CA GLY A 146 -8.59 -12.89 11.89
C GLY A 146 -7.31 -12.33 11.27
N PHE A 147 -7.38 -11.81 10.04
CA PHE A 147 -6.27 -11.13 9.39
C PHE A 147 -5.83 -9.89 10.18
N VAL A 148 -6.76 -9.06 10.64
CA VAL A 148 -6.46 -7.86 11.45
C VAL A 148 -5.83 -8.23 12.78
N SER A 149 -6.29 -9.29 13.46
CA SER A 149 -5.67 -9.80 14.68
C SER A 149 -4.24 -10.31 14.45
N ALA A 150 -4.00 -11.01 13.33
CA ALA A 150 -2.64 -11.46 12.99
C ALA A 150 -1.71 -10.26 12.65
N ALA A 151 -2.23 -9.26 11.93
CA ALA A 151 -1.52 -8.04 11.61
C ALA A 151 -1.18 -7.24 12.88
N SER A 152 -2.11 -7.12 13.84
CA SER A 152 -1.86 -6.41 15.10
C SER A 152 -0.81 -7.12 15.96
N ILE A 153 -0.84 -8.46 16.05
CA ILE A 153 0.19 -9.24 16.73
C ILE A 153 1.55 -9.05 16.03
N THR A 154 1.59 -9.06 14.70
CA THR A 154 2.82 -8.80 13.93
C THR A 154 3.36 -7.39 14.19
N ILE A 155 2.49 -6.39 14.26
CA ILE A 155 2.88 -5.02 14.61
C ILE A 155 3.42 -4.98 16.04
N CYS A 156 2.72 -5.52 17.04
CA CYS A 156 3.23 -5.58 18.41
C CYS A 156 4.60 -6.27 18.49
N THR A 157 4.74 -7.46 17.89
CA THR A 157 6.01 -8.22 17.93
C THR A 157 7.16 -7.49 17.23
N THR A 158 6.89 -6.77 16.13
CA THR A 158 7.91 -5.96 15.46
C THR A 158 8.34 -4.74 16.28
N GLN A 159 7.42 -4.10 17.00
CA GLN A 159 7.75 -2.98 17.89
C GLN A 159 8.50 -3.42 19.16
N LEU A 160 8.23 -4.62 19.69
CA LEU A 160 8.93 -5.17 20.86
C LEU A 160 10.45 -5.22 20.66
N LYS A 161 10.92 -5.50 19.44
CA LYS A 161 12.36 -5.54 19.12
C LYS A 161 13.04 -4.19 19.37
N GLY A 162 12.36 -3.10 19.00
CA GLY A 162 12.82 -1.73 19.26
C GLY A 162 12.80 -1.38 20.75
N LEU A 163 11.77 -1.81 21.48
CA LEU A 163 11.62 -1.53 22.91
C LEU A 163 12.67 -2.24 23.79
N PHE A 164 12.99 -3.50 23.48
CA PHE A 164 14.00 -4.27 24.23
C PHE A 164 15.44 -4.01 23.77
N GLY A 165 15.66 -3.11 22.80
CA GLY A 165 16.98 -2.77 22.29
C GLY A 165 17.73 -3.98 21.70
N LEU A 166 17.02 -5.05 21.36
CA LEU A 166 17.61 -6.29 20.87
C LEU A 166 18.11 -6.05 19.45
N LYS A 167 19.44 -5.94 19.30
CA LYS A 167 20.13 -5.97 18.00
C LYS A 167 20.04 -7.39 17.43
N LEU A 168 18.86 -7.77 16.97
CA LEU A 168 18.68 -8.99 16.22
C LEU A 168 19.35 -8.83 14.85
N PRO A 169 19.98 -9.90 14.32
CA PRO A 169 20.43 -9.88 12.94
C PRO A 169 19.25 -9.48 12.05
N PRO A 170 19.50 -8.69 11.00
CA PRO A 170 18.45 -8.27 10.09
C PRO A 170 17.70 -9.51 9.58
N PHE A 171 16.38 -9.41 9.42
CA PHE A 171 15.57 -10.49 8.83
C PHE A 171 16.27 -11.01 7.57
N HIS A 172 16.35 -12.34 7.42
CA HIS A 172 17.08 -13.03 6.35
C HIS A 172 16.75 -12.38 5.00
N GLY A 173 17.70 -11.62 4.47
CA GLY A 173 17.50 -10.73 3.32
C GLY A 173 18.23 -9.39 3.46
N SER A 174 18.47 -8.91 4.68
CA SER A 174 19.23 -7.67 4.94
C SER A 174 20.63 -7.98 5.46
N SER A 175 21.43 -8.74 4.70
CA SER A 175 22.89 -8.73 4.88
C SER A 175 23.44 -7.51 4.14
N ARG A 176 23.47 -6.36 4.81
CA ARG A 176 24.31 -5.24 4.37
C ARG A 176 25.32 -4.94 5.47
N ASN A 177 26.59 -5.15 5.10
CA ASN A 177 27.73 -4.89 5.96
C ASN A 177 27.59 -3.51 6.61
N THR A 178 27.81 -3.45 7.92
CA THR A 178 28.05 -2.22 8.67
C THR A 178 29.34 -2.40 9.45
N THR A 179 30.36 -2.85 8.75
CA THR A 179 31.74 -2.89 9.24
C THR A 179 32.64 -2.44 8.11
N SER A 180 33.49 -1.47 8.44
CA SER A 180 34.61 -0.91 7.70
C SER A 180 35.33 -1.86 6.72
N PRO A 181 36.00 -1.33 5.69
CA PRO A 181 36.55 -2.14 4.62
C PRO A 181 37.80 -2.88 5.09
N ASP A 182 37.69 -4.18 5.34
CA ASP A 182 38.85 -5.06 5.35
C ASP A 182 38.87 -5.86 4.05
N ILE A 183 39.75 -5.41 3.17
CA ILE A 183 40.24 -6.18 2.04
C ILE A 183 41.08 -7.31 2.65
N THR A 184 40.59 -8.55 2.62
CA THR A 184 41.34 -9.74 2.15
C THR A 184 40.62 -11.06 2.46
N SER A 185 40.56 -11.89 1.42
CA SER A 185 40.62 -13.35 1.40
C SER A 185 39.34 -14.21 1.46
N SER A 186 39.18 -14.96 0.36
CA SER A 186 38.53 -16.27 0.22
C SER A 186 37.00 -16.27 0.14
N ALA A 187 36.36 -16.13 -1.02
CA ALA A 187 36.32 -17.06 -2.16
C ALA A 187 35.86 -18.49 -1.79
N GLY A 188 34.54 -18.66 -1.73
CA GLY A 188 33.89 -19.96 -1.78
C GLY A 188 32.37 -19.80 -1.73
N ASN A 189 31.71 -19.87 -2.89
CA ASN A 189 30.33 -20.31 -3.13
C ASN A 189 29.07 -19.45 -2.86
N ALA A 190 29.12 -18.11 -2.93
CA ALA A 190 27.88 -17.31 -3.04
C ALA A 190 28.01 -16.09 -3.95
N SER A 191 28.49 -16.30 -5.19
CA SER A 191 28.46 -15.28 -6.23
C SER A 191 27.17 -15.38 -7.05
N VAL A 192 26.04 -14.97 -6.48
CA VAL A 192 25.04 -14.21 -7.24
C VAL A 192 25.30 -12.74 -6.92
N VAL A 193 26.50 -12.28 -7.31
CA VAL A 193 26.80 -10.85 -7.38
C VAL A 193 26.11 -10.40 -8.66
N ALA A 194 24.95 -9.76 -8.51
CA ALA A 194 24.30 -9.08 -9.62
C ALA A 194 25.27 -8.02 -10.16
N ASP A 195 25.70 -8.17 -11.41
CA ASP A 195 26.49 -7.17 -12.12
C ASP A 195 25.76 -5.81 -12.11
N PRO A 196 26.34 -4.73 -11.53
CA PRO A 196 25.70 -3.41 -11.50
C PRO A 196 25.49 -2.79 -12.89
N ALA A 197 26.14 -3.34 -13.92
CA ALA A 197 26.15 -2.81 -15.28
C ALA A 197 25.15 -3.51 -16.23
N ARG A 198 24.46 -4.56 -15.77
CA ARG A 198 23.52 -5.32 -16.61
C ARG A 198 22.16 -5.34 -15.93
N TRP A 199 21.37 -4.31 -16.20
CA TRP A 199 19.95 -4.29 -15.84
C TRP A 199 19.31 -5.59 -16.32
N PRO A 200 18.90 -6.49 -15.41
CA PRO A 200 18.08 -7.62 -15.81
C PRO A 200 16.81 -6.99 -16.37
N GLY A 201 16.44 -7.35 -17.60
CA GLY A 201 15.22 -6.82 -18.20
C GLY A 201 14.03 -6.99 -17.26
N VAL A 202 12.99 -6.18 -17.43
CA VAL A 202 11.76 -6.23 -16.60
C VAL A 202 11.23 -7.67 -16.43
N THR A 203 11.38 -8.51 -17.45
CA THR A 203 11.01 -9.92 -17.44
C THR A 203 11.85 -10.78 -16.51
N ALA A 204 13.16 -10.53 -16.40
CA ALA A 204 14.06 -11.24 -15.50
C ALA A 204 13.77 -10.86 -14.04
N LEU A 205 13.63 -9.57 -13.74
CA LEU A 205 13.27 -9.12 -12.39
C LEU A 205 11.86 -9.61 -11.98
N ALA A 206 10.89 -9.63 -12.92
CA ALA A 206 9.57 -10.20 -12.65
C ALA A 206 9.62 -11.71 -12.37
N SER A 207 10.50 -12.46 -13.05
CA SER A 207 10.68 -13.88 -12.79
C SER A 207 11.35 -14.18 -11.45
N GLU A 208 12.23 -13.28 -10.98
CA GLU A 208 12.90 -13.39 -9.67
C GLU A 208 11.98 -13.05 -8.50
N LEU A 209 11.01 -12.14 -8.69
CA LEU A 209 10.01 -11.81 -7.67
C LEU A 209 9.06 -12.98 -7.34
N GLY A 210 8.94 -13.97 -8.24
CA GLY A 210 8.26 -15.24 -8.01
C GLY A 210 6.86 -15.09 -7.39
N LEU A 211 6.68 -15.70 -6.21
CA LEU A 211 5.42 -15.67 -5.46
C LEU A 211 5.04 -14.28 -4.95
N GLY A 212 6.01 -13.37 -4.79
CA GLY A 212 5.76 -11.99 -4.33
C GLY A 212 4.81 -11.24 -5.24
N LEU A 213 4.85 -11.52 -6.55
CA LEU A 213 3.96 -10.91 -7.54
C LEU A 213 2.48 -11.28 -7.34
N MET A 214 2.18 -12.35 -6.62
CA MET A 214 0.82 -12.80 -6.32
C MET A 214 0.43 -12.52 -4.86
N VAL A 215 1.36 -12.73 -3.93
CA VAL A 215 1.11 -12.57 -2.49
C VAL A 215 0.93 -11.10 -2.13
N VAL A 216 1.81 -10.22 -2.61
CA VAL A 216 1.82 -8.80 -2.24
C VAL A 216 0.55 -8.07 -2.68
N PRO A 217 0.04 -8.24 -3.92
CA PRO A 217 -1.23 -7.62 -4.35
C PRO A 217 -2.44 -8.17 -3.59
N LEU A 218 -2.43 -9.46 -3.27
CA LEU A 218 -3.50 -10.10 -2.51
C LEU A 218 -3.55 -9.56 -1.08
N VAL A 219 -2.40 -9.47 -0.40
CA VAL A 219 -2.32 -8.91 0.95
C VAL A 219 -2.70 -7.42 0.93
N ALA A 220 -2.20 -6.63 -0.05
CA ALA A 220 -2.56 -5.22 -0.19
C ALA A 220 -4.07 -5.03 -0.31
N THR A 221 -4.72 -5.81 -1.18
CA THR A 221 -6.16 -5.70 -1.40
C THR A 221 -6.96 -6.14 -0.19
N ILE A 222 -6.58 -7.25 0.46
CA ILE A 222 -7.26 -7.72 1.67
C ILE A 222 -7.14 -6.69 2.80
N GLU A 223 -5.94 -6.17 3.04
CA GLU A 223 -5.68 -5.19 4.11
C GLU A 223 -6.46 -3.89 3.89
N CYS A 224 -6.39 -3.33 2.67
CA CYS A 224 -7.13 -2.11 2.34
C CYS A 224 -8.63 -2.31 2.52
N MET A 225 -9.18 -3.43 2.05
CA MET A 225 -10.63 -3.70 2.11
C MET A 225 -11.10 -4.04 3.52
N ALA A 226 -10.25 -4.68 4.32
CA ALA A 226 -10.49 -4.93 5.74
C ALA A 226 -10.70 -3.61 6.51
N ILE A 227 -9.82 -2.63 6.26
CA ILE A 227 -9.92 -1.29 6.85
C ILE A 227 -11.15 -0.57 6.30
N ALA A 228 -11.35 -0.63 4.98
CA ALA A 228 -12.47 0.02 4.33
C ALA A 228 -13.81 -0.47 4.91
N LYS A 229 -13.95 -1.78 5.19
CA LYS A 229 -15.12 -2.37 5.86
C LYS A 229 -15.20 -2.02 7.35
N ALA A 230 -14.07 -1.98 8.06
CA ALA A 230 -14.04 -1.67 9.50
C ALA A 230 -14.41 -0.21 9.81
N PHE A 231 -14.12 0.71 8.88
CA PHE A 231 -14.36 2.15 9.05
C PHE A 231 -15.44 2.70 8.11
N ALA A 232 -16.11 1.85 7.31
CA ALA A 232 -17.23 2.29 6.50
C ALA A 232 -18.38 2.80 7.38
N ALA A 233 -18.84 4.03 7.12
CA ALA A 233 -20.04 4.56 7.75
C ALA A 233 -21.25 3.68 7.39
N HIS A 234 -22.09 3.36 8.39
CA HIS A 234 -23.17 2.37 8.35
C HIS A 234 -24.22 2.55 7.22
N ASN A 235 -24.17 3.64 6.44
CA ASN A 235 -25.17 4.04 5.45
C ASN A 235 -24.61 4.43 4.06
N ARG A 236 -23.31 4.23 3.75
CA ARG A 236 -22.78 4.48 2.39
C ARG A 236 -22.46 3.17 1.66
N PRO A 237 -23.02 2.92 0.46
CA PRO A 237 -22.65 1.75 -0.32
C PRO A 237 -21.21 1.88 -0.80
N GLN A 238 -20.36 0.94 -0.39
CA GLN A 238 -18.95 0.92 -0.77
C GLN A 238 -18.77 0.14 -2.08
N ASP A 239 -18.15 0.77 -3.08
CA ASP A 239 -17.82 0.10 -4.34
C ASP A 239 -16.41 -0.47 -4.26
N HIS A 240 -16.29 -1.74 -3.80
CA HIS A 240 -15.00 -2.40 -3.64
C HIS A 240 -14.19 -2.48 -4.93
N SER A 241 -14.84 -2.53 -6.10
CA SER A 241 -14.11 -2.52 -7.38
C SER A 241 -13.44 -1.18 -7.62
N GLN A 242 -14.08 -0.08 -7.23
CA GLN A 242 -13.52 1.27 -7.34
C GLN A 242 -12.39 1.50 -6.32
N GLU A 243 -12.53 1.00 -5.09
CA GLU A 243 -11.44 1.02 -4.10
C GLU A 243 -10.22 0.22 -4.56
N MET A 244 -10.42 -0.92 -5.25
CA MET A 244 -9.31 -1.66 -5.86
C MET A 244 -8.64 -0.84 -6.97
N ILE A 245 -9.42 -0.16 -7.83
CA ILE A 245 -8.84 0.72 -8.86
C ILE A 245 -8.04 1.86 -8.21
N ALA A 246 -8.57 2.51 -7.18
CA ALA A 246 -7.88 3.59 -6.47
C ALA A 246 -6.56 3.11 -5.88
N LEU A 247 -6.57 2.00 -5.13
CA LEU A 247 -5.37 1.40 -4.54
C LEU A 247 -4.34 0.98 -5.60
N GLY A 248 -4.80 0.37 -6.69
CA GLY A 248 -3.94 -0.06 -7.79
C GLY A 248 -3.27 1.10 -8.49
N VAL A 249 -4.01 2.18 -8.75
CA VAL A 249 -3.46 3.40 -9.36
C VAL A 249 -2.49 4.12 -8.43
N CYS A 250 -2.76 4.16 -7.12
CA CYS A 250 -1.80 4.71 -6.14
C CYS A 250 -0.45 3.99 -6.21
N ASN A 251 -0.45 2.66 -6.30
CA ASN A 251 0.76 1.86 -6.42
C ASN A 251 1.45 2.01 -7.80
N LEU A 252 0.68 2.05 -8.90
CA LEU A 252 1.21 2.28 -10.24
C LEU A 252 1.92 3.63 -10.37
N LEU A 253 1.26 4.69 -9.92
CA LEU A 253 1.79 6.05 -10.00
C LEU A 253 2.89 6.26 -8.97
N GLY A 254 2.74 5.72 -7.76
CA GLY A 254 3.78 5.76 -6.73
C GLY A 254 5.10 5.14 -7.20
N ALA A 255 5.04 4.01 -7.91
CA ALA A 255 6.24 3.35 -8.45
C ALA A 255 7.03 4.26 -9.42
N LEU A 256 6.37 5.15 -10.17
CA LEU A 256 7.05 6.09 -11.09
C LEU A 256 7.93 7.11 -10.35
N PHE A 257 7.68 7.34 -9.06
CA PHE A 257 8.42 8.26 -8.22
C PHE A 257 9.25 7.54 -7.15
N SER A 258 9.65 6.29 -7.42
CA SER A 258 10.46 5.47 -6.51
C SER A 258 9.78 5.19 -5.15
N SER A 259 8.46 4.98 -5.16
CA SER A 259 7.74 4.42 -4.02
C SER A 259 7.75 2.90 -4.05
N TYR A 260 7.74 2.26 -2.87
CA TYR A 260 7.49 0.82 -2.75
C TYR A 260 6.01 0.57 -2.42
N THR A 261 5.60 -0.69 -2.40
CA THR A 261 4.18 -1.05 -2.32
C THR A 261 3.50 -0.46 -1.09
N VAL A 262 2.30 0.06 -1.28
CA VAL A 262 1.45 0.68 -0.26
C VAL A 262 0.07 0.04 -0.17
N THR A 263 -0.56 0.22 0.98
CA THR A 263 -1.89 -0.31 1.30
C THR A 263 -2.61 0.57 2.34
N GLY A 264 -3.85 0.22 2.68
CA GLY A 264 -4.57 0.92 3.73
C GLY A 264 -3.87 0.77 5.08
N SER A 265 -3.87 1.81 5.92
CA SER A 265 -3.26 1.79 7.25
C SER A 265 -4.29 1.95 8.37
N PHE A 266 -4.35 0.95 9.26
CA PHE A 266 -5.26 0.95 10.42
C PHE A 266 -5.01 2.13 11.36
N SER A 267 -3.77 2.31 11.85
CA SER A 267 -3.45 3.32 12.85
C SER A 267 -3.72 4.74 12.35
N ARG A 268 -3.37 5.02 11.09
CA ARG A 268 -3.61 6.32 10.46
C ARG A 268 -5.08 6.58 10.20
N THR A 269 -5.81 5.59 9.64
CA THR A 269 -7.27 5.66 9.44
C THR A 269 -8.00 5.89 10.76
N ALA A 270 -7.61 5.17 11.82
CA ALA A 270 -8.20 5.32 13.15
C ALA A 270 -7.97 6.72 13.73
N LEU A 271 -6.75 7.25 13.60
CA LEU A 271 -6.41 8.59 14.09
C LEU A 271 -7.10 9.69 13.28
N ASN A 272 -7.19 9.51 11.96
CA ASN A 272 -7.90 10.41 11.06
C ASN A 272 -9.40 10.46 11.39
N HIS A 273 -10.02 9.30 11.62
CA HIS A 273 -11.42 9.19 12.07
C HIS A 273 -11.62 9.79 13.47
N ALA A 274 -10.73 9.50 14.43
CA ALA A 274 -10.79 10.04 15.79
C ALA A 274 -10.60 11.57 15.83
N SER A 275 -9.81 12.13 14.91
CA SER A 275 -9.58 13.56 14.78
C SER A 275 -10.74 14.29 14.08
N GLY A 276 -11.75 13.56 13.60
CA GLY A 276 -12.95 14.14 12.99
C GLY A 276 -12.77 14.59 11.55
N ALA A 277 -11.85 13.95 10.80
CA ALA A 277 -11.72 14.17 9.36
C ALA A 277 -13.05 13.87 8.65
N ALA A 278 -13.48 14.81 7.82
CA ALA A 278 -14.79 14.76 7.17
C ALA A 278 -14.69 14.55 5.66
N THR A 279 -13.51 14.72 5.07
CA THR A 279 -13.31 14.55 3.63
C THR A 279 -11.99 13.86 3.28
N PRO A 280 -11.87 13.24 2.08
CA PRO A 280 -10.61 12.63 1.61
C PRO A 280 -9.45 13.64 1.50
N ILE A 281 -9.71 14.96 1.52
CA ILE A 281 -8.64 15.97 1.48
C ILE A 281 -7.77 15.94 2.73
N ALA A 282 -8.31 15.42 3.85
CA ALA A 282 -7.53 15.19 5.05
C ALA A 282 -6.30 14.33 4.72
N GLY A 283 -6.44 13.30 3.86
CA GLY A 283 -5.36 12.46 3.34
C GLY A 283 -4.28 13.22 2.53
N VAL A 284 -4.65 14.31 1.87
CA VAL A 284 -3.68 15.18 1.18
C VAL A 284 -2.95 16.08 2.18
N ILE A 285 -3.69 16.63 3.14
CA ILE A 285 -3.15 17.55 4.15
C ILE A 285 -2.24 16.81 5.14
N THR A 286 -2.56 15.55 5.46
CA THR A 286 -1.71 14.67 6.26
C THR A 286 -0.39 14.32 5.59
N CYS A 287 -0.21 14.64 4.29
CA CYS A 287 0.90 14.15 3.47
C CYS A 287 1.06 12.62 3.59
N GLU A 288 -0.09 11.92 3.61
CA GLU A 288 -0.12 10.46 3.56
C GLU A 288 0.21 9.90 2.21
#